data_AF-A0A071MBG3-F1
#
_entry.id   AF-A0A071MBG3-F1
#
_cell.length_a   1.000
_cell.length_b   1.000
_cell.length_c   1.000
_cell.angle_alpha   90.00
_cell.angle_beta   90.00
_cell.angle_gamma   90.00
#
_symmetry.space_group_name_H-M   'P 1'
#
loop_
_entity.id
_entity.type
_entity.pdbx_description
1 polymer ?
#
loop_
_entity_poly.entity_id
_entity_poly.type
_entity_poly.pdbx_seq_one_letter_code
_entity_poly.pdbx_strand_id
1 'polypeptide(L)'
;MQDHEKTILELIVMGGLIGIAKVLVGSEPLSFRLVVGRAVLGSATSMVAGLALLQIPDLPPIALLGLGSALGIVGSQYLEVLLRRNAKRVFGGK
;
A
#
# COMPACT_ATOMS: atom_id res chain seq x y z
N MET A 1 23.07 -23.87 10.48
CA MET A 1 21.87 -23.61 9.68
C MET A 1 22.25 -22.55 8.68
N GLN A 2 22.32 -22.88 7.40
CA GLN A 2 22.84 -21.95 6.38
C GLN A 2 21.90 -20.75 6.27
N ASP A 3 22.44 -19.55 6.09
CA ASP A 3 21.67 -18.31 5.88
C ASP A 3 20.68 -18.42 4.69
N HIS A 4 21.00 -19.30 3.74
CA HIS A 4 20.18 -19.61 2.58
C HIS A 4 18.88 -20.33 2.94
N GLU A 5 18.91 -21.27 3.89
CA GLU A 5 17.72 -21.99 4.35
C GLU A 5 16.75 -21.05 5.08
N LYS A 6 17.30 -20.14 5.90
CA LYS A 6 16.51 -19.10 6.57
C LYS A 6 15.87 -18.13 5.58
N THR A 7 16.64 -17.69 4.57
CA THR A 7 16.14 -16.80 3.52
C THR A 7 15.01 -17.46 2.74
N ILE A 8 15.14 -18.74 2.38
CA ILE A 8 14.10 -19.50 1.68
C ILE A 8 12.83 -19.62 2.54
N LEU A 9 12.98 -19.89 3.84
CA LEU A 9 11.86 -20.03 4.76
C LEU A 9 11.13 -18.69 4.96
N GLU A 10 11.86 -17.58 5.08
CA GLU A 10 11.29 -16.24 5.12
C GLU A 10 10.52 -15.89 3.84
N LEU A 11 11.07 -16.24 2.67
CA LEU A 11 10.39 -16.03 1.39
C LEU A 11 9.08 -16.82 1.27
N ILE A 12 9.07 -18.07 1.75
CA ILE A 12 7.84 -18.90 1.78
C ILE A 12 6.79 -18.27 2.70
N VAL A 13 7.18 -17.84 3.89
CA VAL A 13 6.28 -17.17 4.85
C VAL A 13 5.72 -15.87 4.25
N MET A 14 6.57 -15.06 3.63
CA MET A 14 6.16 -13.82 2.99
C MET A 14 5.21 -14.08 1.81
N GLY A 15 5.49 -15.09 0.98
CA GLY A 15 4.63 -15.50 -0.11
C GLY A 15 3.24 -15.97 0.36
N GLY A 16 3.20 -16.73 1.46
CA GLY A 16 1.94 -17.14 2.11
C GLY A 16 1.13 -15.95 2.62
N LEU A 17 1.79 -15.02 3.34
CA LEU A 17 1.15 -13.79 3.82
C LEU A 17 0.60 -12.93 2.67
N ILE A 18 1.36 -12.77 1.58
CA ILE A 18 0.91 -12.03 0.39
C ILE A 18 -0.29 -12.74 -0.27
N GLY A 19 -0.27 -14.07 -0.34
CA GLY A 19 -1.39 -14.87 -0.86
C GLY A 19 -2.69 -14.62 -0.08
N ILE A 20 -2.64 -14.66 1.25
CA ILE A 20 -3.77 -14.35 2.13
C ILE A 20 -4.24 -12.91 1.92
N ALA A 21 -3.32 -11.95 1.88
CA ALA A 21 -3.64 -10.54 1.64
C ALA A 21 -4.37 -10.35 0.30
N LYS A 22 -3.94 -11.06 -0.75
CA LYS A 22 -4.58 -11.00 -2.08
C LYS A 22 -6.01 -11.52 -2.07
N VAL A 23 -6.27 -12.60 -1.33
CA VAL A 23 -7.63 -13.13 -1.15
C VAL A 23 -8.51 -12.10 -0.42
N LEU A 24 -7.95 -11.41 0.57
CA LEU A 24 -8.67 -10.39 1.35
C LEU A 24 -9.00 -9.11 0.55
N VAL A 25 -8.10 -8.69 -0.34
CA VAL A 25 -8.24 -7.44 -1.12
C VAL A 25 -9.29 -7.57 -2.25
N GLY A 26 -9.61 -8.79 -2.68
CA GLY A 26 -10.61 -9.03 -3.72
C GLY A 26 -10.11 -8.68 -5.13
N SER A 27 -10.69 -9.35 -6.13
CA SER A 27 -10.32 -9.23 -7.55
C SER A 27 -11.18 -8.18 -8.26
N GLU A 28 -10.96 -6.90 -7.97
CA GLU A 28 -11.50 -5.84 -8.82
C GLU A 28 -10.81 -5.85 -10.21
N PRO A 29 -11.55 -5.64 -11.32
CA PRO A 29 -10.94 -5.46 -12.62
C PRO A 29 -10.09 -4.18 -12.63
N LEU A 30 -8.77 -4.36 -12.74
CA LEU A 30 -7.79 -3.28 -12.85
C LEU A 30 -7.92 -2.58 -14.22
N SER A 31 -8.62 -1.45 -14.25
CA SER A 31 -8.56 -0.53 -15.40
C SER A 31 -7.31 0.34 -15.34
N PHE A 32 -6.78 0.76 -16.48
CA PHE A 32 -5.57 1.60 -16.57
C PHE A 32 -5.68 2.89 -15.75
N ARG A 33 -6.87 3.53 -15.74
CA ARG A 33 -7.14 4.73 -14.94
C ARG A 33 -7.04 4.46 -13.42
N LEU A 34 -7.41 3.26 -12.99
CA LEU A 34 -7.34 2.85 -11.58
C LEU A 34 -5.91 2.60 -11.14
N VAL A 35 -5.08 2.01 -12.01
CA VAL A 35 -3.66 1.76 -11.75
C VAL A 35 -2.92 3.08 -11.53
N VAL A 36 -3.10 4.04 -12.45
CA VAL A 36 -2.46 5.37 -12.35
C VAL A 36 -2.95 6.10 -11.09
N GLY A 37 -4.25 6.06 -10.80
CA GLY A 37 -4.81 6.66 -9.59
C GLY A 37 -4.22 6.05 -8.31
N ARG A 38 -4.22 4.72 -8.19
CA ARG A 38 -3.66 4.01 -7.03
C ARG A 38 -2.16 4.27 -6.87
N ALA A 39 -1.41 4.33 -7.98
CA ALA A 39 0.02 4.65 -7.95
C ALA A 39 0.26 6.05 -7.38
N VAL A 40 -0.43 7.08 -7.88
CA VAL A 40 -0.28 8.46 -7.38
C VAL A 40 -0.65 8.57 -5.90
N LEU A 41 -1.76 7.94 -5.49
CA LEU A 41 -2.21 7.93 -4.10
C LEU A 41 -1.21 7.22 -3.18
N GLY A 42 -0.69 6.07 -3.60
CA GLY A 42 0.32 5.32 -2.86
C GLY A 42 1.66 6.07 -2.76
N SER A 43 2.08 6.74 -3.83
CA SER A 43 3.30 7.57 -3.83
C SER A 43 3.17 8.77 -2.89
N ALA A 44 2.03 9.47 -2.89
CA ALA A 44 1.80 10.62 -2.01
C ALA A 44 1.81 10.21 -0.52
N THR A 45 1.17 9.09 -0.18
CA THR A 45 1.11 8.58 1.20
C THR A 45 2.44 7.98 1.66
N SER A 46 3.22 7.38 0.76
CA SER A 46 4.59 6.95 1.04
C SER A 46 5.53 8.15 1.26
N MET A 47 5.36 9.25 0.52
CA MET A 47 6.09 10.50 0.76
C MET A 47 5.81 11.06 2.17
N VAL A 48 4.58 10.98 2.65
CA VAL A 48 4.23 11.38 4.03
C VAL A 48 4.95 10.52 5.07
N ALA A 49 5.15 9.23 4.82
CA ALA A 49 5.98 8.39 5.68
C ALA A 49 7.45 8.83 5.66
N GLY A 50 7.96 9.31 4.53
CA GLY A 50 9.28 9.95 4.44
C GLY A 50 9.42 11.18 5.33
N LEU A 51 8.34 11.96 5.51
CA LEU A 51 8.33 13.08 6.47
C LEU A 51 8.48 12.62 7.92
N ALA A 52 8.17 11.35 8.25
CA ALA A 52 8.40 10.81 9.58
C ALA A 52 9.89 10.81 9.96
N LEU A 53 10.81 10.74 9.00
CA LEU A 53 12.26 10.91 9.27
C LEU A 53 12.61 12.32 9.73
N LEU A 54 11.88 13.33 9.25
CA LEU A 54 12.11 14.71 9.69
C LEU A 54 11.68 14.90 11.15
N GLN A 55 10.71 14.12 11.62
CA GLN A 55 10.23 14.13 13.00
C GLN A 55 11.08 13.24 13.92
N ILE A 56 11.55 12.10 13.41
CA ILE A 56 12.36 11.13 14.14
C ILE A 56 13.59 10.79 13.27
N PRO A 57 14.71 11.49 13.45
CA PRO A 57 15.90 11.35 12.59
C PRO A 57 16.55 9.96 12.65
N ASP A 58 16.36 9.24 13.76
CA ASP A 58 16.98 7.94 14.04
C ASP A 58 16.07 6.75 13.68
N LEU A 59 15.15 6.93 12.73
CA LEU A 59 14.23 5.88 12.35
C LEU A 59 14.97 4.80 11.52
N PRO A 60 14.94 3.51 11.92
CA PRO A 60 15.59 2.47 11.15
C PRO A 60 14.95 2.35 9.75
N PRO A 61 15.73 2.14 8.67
CA PRO A 61 15.23 2.13 7.29
C PRO A 61 14.08 1.15 7.04
N ILE A 62 14.08 0.01 7.73
CA ILE A 62 13.01 -0.99 7.64
C ILE A 62 11.69 -0.49 8.24
N ALA A 63 11.74 0.30 9.31
CA ALA A 63 10.57 0.90 9.93
C ALA A 63 9.97 1.97 9.03
N LEU A 64 10.81 2.73 8.33
CA LEU A 64 10.36 3.70 7.32
C LEU A 64 9.63 3.01 6.16
N LEU A 65 10.24 1.96 5.61
CA LEU A 65 9.65 1.18 4.52
C LEU A 65 8.33 0.53 4.96
N GLY A 66 8.27 0.04 6.19
CA GLY A 66 7.04 -0.47 6.81
C GLY A 66 5.95 0.61 6.92
N LEU A 67 6.30 1.80 7.43
CA LEU A 67 5.36 2.92 7.54
C LEU A 67 4.89 3.42 6.17
N GLY A 68 5.80 3.58 5.22
CA GLY A 68 5.49 4.03 3.87
C GLY A 68 4.61 3.05 3.11
N SER A 69 4.87 1.74 3.23
CA SER A 69 4.02 0.73 2.63
C SER A 69 2.65 0.62 3.31
N ALA A 70 2.60 0.68 4.65
CA ALA A 70 1.34 0.64 5.38
C ALA A 70 0.46 1.87 5.07
N LEU A 71 1.01 3.07 5.16
CA LEU A 71 0.30 4.31 4.82
C LEU A 71 -0.03 4.37 3.32
N GLY A 72 0.88 3.89 2.48
CA GLY A 72 0.70 3.68 1.05
C GLY A 72 -0.56 2.92 0.70
N ILE A 73 -0.68 1.72 1.26
CA ILE A 73 -1.78 0.79 0.98
C ILE A 73 -3.08 1.28 1.62
N VAL A 74 -3.07 1.62 2.90
CA VAL A 74 -4.28 2.05 3.62
C VAL A 74 -4.80 3.38 3.07
N GLY A 75 -3.90 4.34 2.84
CA GLY A 75 -4.26 5.65 2.34
C GLY A 75 -4.77 5.61 0.90
N SER A 76 -4.14 4.81 0.02
CA SER A 76 -4.63 4.65 -1.35
C SER A 76 -6.01 3.99 -1.41
N GLN A 77 -6.27 2.97 -0.58
CA GLN A 77 -7.60 2.35 -0.52
C GLN A 77 -8.66 3.31 0.05
N TYR A 78 -8.36 4.04 1.12
CA TYR A 78 -9.30 5.00 1.71
C TYR A 78 -9.61 6.15 0.74
N LEU A 79 -8.58 6.74 0.10
CA LEU A 79 -8.79 7.82 -0.86
C LEU A 79 -9.53 7.34 -2.09
N GLU A 80 -9.32 6.11 -2.55
CA GLU A 80 -10.09 5.56 -3.66
C GLU A 80 -11.59 5.44 -3.33
N VAL A 81 -11.94 4.95 -2.13
CA VAL A 81 -13.34 4.89 -1.68
C VAL A 81 -13.93 6.31 -1.61
N LEU A 82 -13.17 7.27 -1.08
CA LEU A 82 -13.57 8.67 -1.01
C LEU A 82 -13.78 9.27 -2.41
N LEU A 83 -12.87 9.01 -3.34
CA LEU A 83 -12.92 9.52 -4.71
C LEU A 83 -14.10 8.91 -5.48
N ARG A 84 -14.35 7.61 -5.33
CA ARG A 84 -15.53 6.93 -5.90
C ARG A 84 -16.83 7.49 -5.33
N ARG A 85 -16.88 7.77 -4.03
CA ARG A 85 -18.06 8.37 -3.36
C ARG A 85 -18.31 9.80 -3.82
N ASN A 86 -17.25 10.60 -3.97
CA ASN A 86 -17.34 11.96 -4.49
C ASN A 86 -17.67 11.99 -5.98
N ALA A 87 -17.08 11.12 -6.79
CA ALA A 87 -17.43 10.99 -8.21
C ALA A 87 -18.90 10.59 -8.40
N LYS A 88 -19.43 9.66 -7.58
CA LYS A 88 -20.87 9.34 -7.58
C LYS A 88 -21.74 10.52 -7.14
N ARG A 89 -21.30 11.37 -6.20
CA ARG A 89 -22.03 12.59 -5.84
C ARG A 89 -22.03 13.64 -6.95
N VAL A 90 -20.89 13.82 -7.61
CA VAL A 90 -20.68 14.84 -8.64
C VAL A 90 -21.31 14.44 -9.97
N PHE A 91 -21.23 13.16 -10.36
CA PHE A 91 -21.79 12.64 -11.62
C PHE A 91 -23.14 11.92 -11.46
N GLY A 92 -23.60 11.63 -10.24
CA GLY A 92 -24.91 11.01 -9.97
C GLY A 92 -26.00 12.00 -9.56
N GLY A 93 -25.73 13.30 -9.64
CA GLY A 93 -26.71 14.37 -9.54
C GLY A 93 -27.21 14.78 -10.91
N LYS A 94 -28.27 14.10 -11.38
CA LYS A 94 -28.94 14.17 -12.70
C LYS A 94 -28.29 13.35 -13.82
#